data_AF-A0A2J6WGI2-F1
#
_entry.id   AF-A0A2J6WGI2-F1
#
_cell.length_a   1.000
_cell.length_b   1.000
_cell.length_c   1.000
_cell.angle_alpha   90.00
_cell.angle_beta   90.00
_cell.angle_gamma   90.00
#
_symmetry.space_group_name_H-M   'P 1'
#
loop_
_entity.id
_entity.type
_entity.pdbx_description
1 polymer ?
#
loop_
_entity_poly.entity_id
_entity_poly.type
_entity_poly.pdbx_seq_one_letter_code
_entity_poly.pdbx_strand_id
1 'polypeptide(L)'
;MLEFNNWFFVLMIQFFVLMFILNAILFKPMMELFRQREQTIKGALEEAQLMNEKKEKAIAQMNADLAQAKAQAKSIINALREEGLSYQREVVSNAEKEAVQMIEKARAEIKAETERIRAALRQEVERLSEEIVNKLIKV
;
A
#
# COMPACT_ATOMS: atom_id res chain seq x y z
N MET A 1 78.76 -41.25 -41.39
CA MET A 1 77.56 -42.12 -41.32
C MET A 1 77.07 -42.09 -39.89
N LEU A 2 75.76 -42.01 -39.66
CA LEU A 2 75.21 -42.22 -38.32
C LEU A 2 75.51 -43.67 -37.95
N GLU A 3 76.53 -43.90 -37.13
CA GLU A 3 76.78 -45.23 -36.58
C GLU A 3 75.73 -45.49 -35.51
N PHE A 4 74.71 -46.25 -35.88
CA PHE A 4 73.67 -46.71 -34.96
C PHE A 4 74.25 -47.78 -34.02
N ASN A 5 75.03 -47.32 -33.05
CA ASN A 5 75.55 -48.14 -31.96
C ASN A 5 74.45 -48.32 -30.88
N ASN A 6 74.48 -49.41 -30.12
CA ASN A 6 73.57 -49.68 -29.00
C ASN A 6 73.45 -48.51 -28.02
N TRP A 7 74.51 -47.70 -27.88
CA TRP A 7 74.52 -46.47 -27.08
C TRP A 7 73.46 -45.44 -27.50
N PHE A 8 73.19 -45.30 -28.81
CA PHE A 8 72.16 -44.39 -29.32
C PHE A 8 70.76 -44.77 -28.82
N PHE A 9 70.43 -46.07 -28.82
CA PHE A 9 69.14 -46.57 -28.32
C PHE A 9 68.98 -46.34 -26.82
N VAL A 10 70.06 -46.48 -26.03
CA VAL A 10 70.05 -46.19 -24.59
C VAL A 10 69.76 -44.71 -24.32
N LEU A 11 70.41 -43.80 -25.04
CA LEU A 11 70.16 -42.35 -24.92
C LEU A 11 68.73 -41.98 -25.34
N MET A 12 68.19 -42.62 -26.37
CA MET A 12 66.81 -42.41 -26.82
C MET A 12 65.81 -42.83 -25.74
N ILE A 13 65.99 -44.01 -25.12
CA ILE A 13 65.16 -44.48 -24.01
C ILE A 13 65.26 -43.50 -22.83
N GLN A 14 66.46 -43.05 -22.47
CA GLN A 14 66.67 -42.08 -21.39
C GLN A 14 65.95 -40.75 -21.67
N PHE A 15 65.99 -40.26 -22.90
CA PHE A 15 65.27 -39.04 -23.31
C PHE A 15 63.75 -39.21 -23.14
N PHE A 16 63.19 -40.33 -23.61
CA PHE A 16 61.75 -40.58 -23.44
C PHE A 16 61.35 -40.73 -21.97
N VAL A 17 62.15 -41.44 -21.17
CA VAL A 17 61.90 -41.56 -19.72
C VAL A 17 61.89 -40.18 -19.06
N LEU A 18 62.89 -39.34 -19.34
CA LEU A 18 62.94 -37.97 -18.82
C LEU A 18 61.75 -37.14 -19.30
N MET A 19 61.36 -37.26 -20.57
CA MET A 19 60.20 -36.57 -21.14
C MET A 19 58.90 -36.97 -20.43
N PHE A 20 58.70 -38.26 -20.15
CA PHE A 20 57.52 -38.74 -19.42
C PHE A 20 57.48 -38.23 -17.98
N ILE A 21 58.63 -38.24 -17.29
CA ILE A 21 58.77 -37.69 -15.93
C ILE A 21 58.45 -36.18 -15.94
N LEU A 22 59.02 -35.43 -16.88
CA LEU A 22 58.81 -33.99 -16.99
C LEU A 22 57.36 -33.65 -17.36
N ASN A 23 56.73 -34.46 -18.23
CA ASN A 23 55.31 -34.32 -18.56
C ASN A 23 54.42 -34.48 -17.32
N ALA A 24 54.69 -35.50 -16.51
CA ALA A 24 53.91 -35.78 -15.31
C ALA A 24 54.13 -34.75 -14.19
N ILE A 25 55.38 -34.33 -13.96
CA ILE A 25 55.74 -33.47 -12.82
C ILE A 25 55.61 -31.98 -13.11
N LEU A 26 55.78 -31.54 -14.36
CA LEU A 26 55.84 -30.11 -14.70
C LEU A 26 54.69 -29.68 -15.61
N PHE A 27 54.55 -30.30 -16.78
CA PHE A 27 53.57 -29.82 -17.78
C PHE A 27 52.13 -30.05 -17.35
N LYS A 28 51.80 -31.22 -16.79
CA LYS A 28 50.45 -31.50 -16.29
C LYS A 28 50.00 -30.55 -15.17
N PRO A 29 50.72 -30.39 -14.05
CA PRO A 29 50.29 -29.49 -12.98
C PRO A 29 50.29 -28.02 -13.39
N MET A 30 51.20 -27.60 -14.28
CA MET A 30 51.20 -26.23 -14.79
C MET A 30 49.98 -25.92 -15.66
N MET A 31 49.58 -26.86 -16.53
CA MET A 31 48.37 -26.70 -17.34
C MET A 31 47.10 -26.71 -16.47
N GLU A 32 47.07 -27.55 -15.43
CA GLU A 32 45.97 -27.58 -14.46
C GLU A 32 45.85 -26.25 -13.71
N LEU A 33 46.98 -25.66 -13.28
CA LEU A 33 46.98 -24.35 -12.62
C LEU A 33 46.44 -23.24 -13.55
N PHE A 34 46.80 -23.25 -14.83
CA PHE A 34 46.28 -22.29 -15.79
C PHE A 34 44.77 -22.47 -16.02
N ARG A 35 44.30 -23.71 -16.13
CA ARG A 35 42.85 -24.01 -16.23
C ARG A 35 42.08 -23.56 -15.00
N GLN A 36 42.61 -23.82 -13.80
CA GLN A 36 41.98 -23.38 -12.55
C GLN A 36 41.89 -21.87 -12.46
N ARG A 37 42.96 -21.14 -12.84
CA ARG A 37 42.94 -19.68 -12.89
C ARG A 37 41.91 -19.16 -13.90
N GLU A 38 41.87 -19.73 -15.09
CA GLU A 38 40.90 -19.34 -16.12
C GLU A 38 39.46 -19.60 -15.66
N GLN A 39 39.18 -20.76 -15.07
CA GLN A 39 37.86 -21.10 -14.52
C GLN A 39 37.47 -20.18 -13.36
N THR A 40 38.40 -19.86 -12.46
CA THR A 40 38.13 -18.97 -11.32
C THR A 40 37.78 -17.57 -11.80
N ILE A 41 38.55 -17.04 -12.77
CA ILE A 41 38.31 -15.70 -13.32
C ILE A 41 36.98 -15.65 -14.08
N LYS A 42 36.72 -16.64 -14.94
CA LYS A 42 35.44 -16.73 -15.68
C LYS A 42 34.26 -16.87 -14.74
N GLY A 43 34.36 -17.74 -13.74
CA GLY A 43 33.31 -17.94 -12.74
C GLY A 43 33.04 -16.67 -11.92
N ALA A 44 34.10 -15.98 -11.47
CA ALA A 44 33.94 -14.72 -10.75
C ALA A 44 33.30 -13.62 -11.62
N LEU A 45 33.63 -13.57 -12.91
CA LEU A 45 33.04 -12.61 -13.84
C LEU A 45 31.55 -12.90 -14.10
N GLU A 46 31.20 -14.17 -14.32
CA GLU A 46 29.81 -14.62 -14.49
C GLU A 46 28.99 -14.35 -13.22
N GLU A 47 29.55 -14.63 -12.04
CA GLU A 47 28.89 -14.35 -10.77
C GLU A 47 28.66 -12.84 -10.59
N ALA A 48 29.66 -12.00 -10.90
CA ALA A 48 29.52 -10.55 -10.84
C ALA A 48 28.44 -10.03 -11.82
N GLN A 49 28.35 -10.59 -13.03
CA GLN A 49 27.31 -10.26 -14.00
C GLN A 49 25.92 -10.65 -13.47
N LEU A 50 25.77 -11.88 -12.95
CA LEU A 50 24.51 -12.35 -12.36
C LEU A 50 24.09 -11.51 -11.15
N MET A 51 25.05 -11.10 -10.31
CA MET A 51 24.78 -10.21 -9.18
C MET A 51 24.29 -8.84 -9.64
N ASN A 52 24.91 -8.26 -10.67
CA ASN A 52 24.46 -6.99 -11.24
C ASN A 52 23.06 -7.10 -11.83
N GLU A 53 22.77 -8.15 -12.60
CA GLU A 53 21.44 -8.37 -13.18
C GLU A 53 20.37 -8.56 -12.09
N LYS A 54 20.68 -9.35 -11.04
CA LYS A 54 19.79 -9.52 -9.88
C LYS A 54 19.55 -8.19 -9.16
N LYS A 55 20.60 -7.38 -8.98
CA LYS A 55 20.49 -6.05 -8.37
C LYS A 55 19.60 -5.13 -9.18
N GLU A 56 19.79 -5.07 -10.50
CA GLU A 56 18.96 -4.25 -11.39
C GLU A 56 17.51 -4.70 -11.36
N LYS A 57 17.25 -6.02 -11.43
CA LYS A 57 15.90 -6.58 -11.29
C LYS A 57 15.27 -6.25 -9.93
N ALA A 58 16.02 -6.36 -8.83
CA ALA A 58 15.52 -6.03 -7.50
C ALA A 58 15.19 -4.53 -7.37
N ILE A 59 16.03 -3.65 -7.92
CA ILE A 59 15.76 -2.20 -7.93
C ILE A 59 14.53 -1.89 -8.79
N ALA A 60 14.40 -2.51 -9.96
CA ALA A 60 13.24 -2.33 -10.82
C ALA A 60 11.95 -2.79 -10.14
N GLN A 61 11.96 -3.95 -9.48
CA GLN A 61 10.81 -4.45 -8.72
C GLN A 61 10.47 -3.52 -7.55
N MET A 62 11.46 -3.11 -6.76
CA MET A 62 11.25 -2.17 -5.65
C MET A 62 10.63 -0.85 -6.12
N ASN A 63 11.10 -0.31 -7.25
CA ASN A 63 10.54 0.91 -7.82
C ASN A 63 9.10 0.71 -8.31
N ALA A 64 8.79 -0.44 -8.91
CA ALA A 64 7.44 -0.79 -9.32
C ALA A 64 6.50 -0.90 -8.10
N ASP A 65 6.93 -1.59 -7.04
CA ASP A 65 6.17 -1.76 -5.80
C ASP A 65 5.91 -0.40 -5.13
N LEU A 66 6.93 0.48 -5.08
CA LEU A 66 6.78 1.83 -4.55
C LEU A 66 5.81 2.69 -5.38
N ALA A 67 5.85 2.57 -6.72
CA ALA A 67 4.92 3.28 -7.59
C ALA A 67 3.48 2.78 -7.38
N GLN A 68 3.29 1.46 -7.29
CA GLN A 68 2.00 0.85 -7.02
C GLN A 68 1.45 1.26 -5.64
N ALA A 69 2.28 1.21 -4.59
CA ALA A 69 1.89 1.62 -3.25
C ALA A 69 1.45 3.09 -3.21
N LYS A 70 2.18 3.99 -3.90
CA LYS A 70 1.79 5.41 -4.03
C LYS A 70 0.48 5.58 -4.76
N ALA A 71 0.25 4.83 -5.84
CA ALA A 71 -1.00 4.87 -6.59
C ALA A 71 -2.19 4.39 -5.75
N GLN A 72 -2.02 3.28 -5.03
CA GLN A 72 -3.03 2.74 -4.11
C GLN A 72 -3.33 3.73 -2.98
N ALA A 73 -2.31 4.30 -2.34
CA ALA A 73 -2.49 5.30 -1.29
C ALA A 73 -3.26 6.52 -1.80
N LYS A 74 -2.94 7.03 -3.00
CA LYS A 74 -3.67 8.14 -3.62
C LYS A 74 -5.13 7.76 -3.90
N SER A 75 -5.39 6.54 -4.37
CA SER A 75 -6.74 6.03 -4.59
C SER A 75 -7.54 5.97 -3.29
N ILE A 76 -6.95 5.46 -2.22
CA ILE A 76 -7.59 5.36 -0.90
C ILE A 76 -7.91 6.76 -0.35
N ILE A 77 -6.97 7.69 -0.42
CA ILE A 77 -7.18 9.08 0.05
C ILE A 77 -8.30 9.76 -0.75
N ASN A 78 -8.35 9.55 -2.06
CA ASN A 78 -9.41 10.11 -2.89
C ASN A 78 -10.78 9.51 -2.55
N ALA A 79 -10.86 8.19 -2.37
CA ALA A 79 -12.09 7.51 -1.97
C ALA A 79 -12.58 8.00 -0.60
N LEU A 80 -11.69 8.08 0.39
CA LEU A 80 -12.02 8.60 1.73
C LEU A 80 -12.48 10.07 1.69
N ARG A 81 -11.88 10.90 0.82
CA ARG A 81 -12.32 12.28 0.63
C ARG A 81 -13.71 12.35 0.03
N GLU A 82 -14.00 11.53 -0.98
CA GLU A 82 -15.32 11.49 -1.61
C GLU A 82 -16.40 10.97 -0.66
N GLU A 83 -16.10 9.91 0.08
CA GLU A 83 -16.95 9.37 1.13
C GLU A 83 -17.19 10.40 2.24
N GLY A 84 -16.14 11.07 2.72
CA GLY A 84 -16.25 12.12 3.73
C GLY A 84 -17.10 13.31 3.27
N LEU A 85 -16.98 13.72 2.00
CA LEU A 85 -17.83 14.76 1.42
C LEU A 85 -19.29 14.31 1.29
N SER A 86 -19.52 13.04 0.93
CA SER A 86 -20.88 12.49 0.87
C SER A 86 -21.51 12.43 2.25
N TYR A 87 -20.78 11.91 3.24
CA TYR A 87 -21.22 11.85 4.63
C TYR A 87 -21.50 13.24 5.20
N GLN A 88 -20.64 14.22 4.93
CA GLN A 88 -20.87 15.60 5.33
C GLN A 88 -22.18 16.15 4.75
N ARG A 89 -22.44 15.93 3.46
CA ARG A 89 -23.70 16.35 2.82
C ARG A 89 -24.92 15.67 3.43
N GLU A 90 -24.82 14.38 3.73
CA GLU A 90 -25.89 13.62 4.35
C GLU A 90 -26.20 14.13 5.77
N VAL A 91 -25.17 14.34 6.59
CA VAL A 91 -25.31 14.87 7.95
C VAL A 91 -25.95 16.27 7.93
N VAL A 92 -25.49 17.16 7.05
CA VAL A 92 -26.06 18.50 6.91
C VAL A 92 -27.52 18.43 6.45
N SER A 93 -27.83 17.60 5.45
CA SER A 93 -29.21 17.44 4.96
C SER A 93 -30.15 16.87 6.04
N ASN A 94 -29.67 15.91 6.84
CA ASN A 94 -30.45 15.36 7.94
C ASN A 94 -30.67 16.39 9.04
N ALA A 95 -29.64 17.16 9.42
CA ALA A 95 -29.76 18.25 10.38
C ALA A 95 -30.75 19.34 9.93
N GLU A 96 -30.73 19.70 8.64
CA GLU A 96 -31.72 20.63 8.07
C GLU A 96 -33.14 20.08 8.15
N LYS A 97 -33.35 18.80 7.82
CA LYS A 97 -34.66 18.15 7.93
C LYS A 97 -35.15 18.11 9.37
N GLU A 98 -34.29 17.75 10.32
CA GLU A 98 -34.62 17.74 11.75
C GLU A 98 -34.99 19.14 12.25
N ALA A 99 -34.24 20.17 11.83
CA ALA A 99 -34.55 21.55 12.18
C ALA A 99 -35.92 21.98 11.63
N VAL A 100 -36.24 21.65 10.37
CA VAL A 100 -37.56 21.91 9.79
C VAL A 100 -38.66 21.18 10.55
N GLN A 101 -38.48 19.90 10.86
CA GLN A 101 -39.46 19.12 11.64
C GLN A 101 -39.66 19.70 13.05
N MET A 102 -38.59 20.17 13.70
CA MET A 102 -38.67 20.82 14.99
C MET A 102 -39.49 22.11 14.94
N ILE A 103 -39.26 22.95 13.91
CA ILE A 103 -40.02 24.19 13.71
C ILE A 103 -41.50 23.90 13.45
N GLU A 104 -41.81 22.93 12.59
CA GLU A 104 -43.21 22.56 12.30
C GLU A 104 -43.91 22.01 13.55
N LYS A 105 -43.24 21.18 14.34
CA LYS A 105 -43.77 20.69 15.62
C LYS A 105 -44.03 21.82 16.60
N ALA A 106 -43.08 22.75 16.76
CA ALA A 106 -43.24 23.92 17.63
C ALA A 106 -44.41 24.81 17.16
N ARG A 107 -44.57 25.03 15.85
CA ARG A 107 -45.73 25.77 15.30
C ARG A 107 -47.06 25.07 15.60
N ALA A 108 -47.11 23.75 15.47
CA ALA A 108 -48.31 22.97 15.79
C ALA A 108 -48.65 23.04 17.28
N GLU A 109 -47.65 22.92 18.17
CA GLU A 109 -47.83 23.06 19.62
C GLU A 109 -48.32 24.47 20.00
N ILE A 110 -47.71 25.53 19.46
CA ILE A 110 -48.16 26.91 19.69
C ILE A 110 -49.60 27.12 19.24
N LYS A 111 -49.99 26.57 18.08
CA LYS A 111 -51.35 26.68 17.57
C LYS A 111 -52.35 25.98 18.49
N ALA A 112 -52.04 24.75 18.91
CA ALA A 112 -52.87 24.00 19.84
C ALA A 112 -53.02 24.72 21.19
N GLU A 113 -51.93 25.26 21.72
CA GLU A 113 -51.96 26.02 23.00
C GLU A 113 -52.76 27.31 22.86
N THR A 114 -52.63 28.02 21.74
CA THR A 114 -53.41 29.24 21.46
C THR A 114 -54.91 28.94 21.39
N GLU A 115 -55.30 27.83 20.74
CA GLU A 115 -56.70 27.40 20.70
C GLU A 115 -57.22 27.04 22.08
N ARG A 116 -56.41 26.37 22.91
CA ARG A 116 -56.74 26.01 24.29
C ARG A 116 -56.94 27.24 25.18
N ILE A 117 -56.02 28.21 25.10
CA ILE A 117 -56.12 29.49 25.84
C ILE A 117 -57.34 30.28 25.38
N ARG A 118 -57.62 30.34 24.07
CA ARG A 118 -58.83 31.01 23.56
C ARG A 118 -60.12 30.39 24.09
N ALA A 119 -60.19 29.06 24.19
CA ALA A 119 -61.33 28.37 24.76
C ALA A 119 -61.50 28.70 26.25
N ALA A 120 -60.41 28.69 27.02
CA ALA A 120 -60.43 29.07 28.44
C ALA A 120 -60.87 30.54 28.63
N LEU A 121 -60.35 31.46 27.80
CA LEU A 121 -60.71 32.88 27.88
C LEU A 121 -62.22 33.10 27.62
N ARG A 122 -62.82 32.35 26.69
CA ARG A 122 -64.27 32.44 26.43
C ARG A 122 -65.09 32.01 27.65
N GLN A 123 -64.73 30.91 28.29
CA GLN A 123 -65.38 30.48 29.54
C GLN A 123 -65.23 31.53 30.64
N GLU A 124 -64.05 32.14 30.76
CA GLU A 124 -63.81 33.14 31.79
C GLU A 124 -64.58 34.45 31.54
N VAL A 125 -64.74 34.86 30.27
CA VAL A 125 -65.59 35.99 29.87
C VAL A 125 -67.07 35.72 30.11
N GLU A 126 -67.57 34.51 29.84
CA GLU A 126 -68.94 34.11 30.15
C GLU A 126 -69.20 34.17 31.66
N ARG A 127 -68.30 33.59 32.47
CA ARG A 127 -68.39 33.64 33.93
C ARG A 127 -68.37 35.08 34.48
N LEU A 128 -67.50 35.94 33.94
CA LEU A 128 -67.43 37.34 34.35
C LEU A 128 -68.71 38.10 33.97
N SER A 129 -69.29 37.78 32.81
CA SER A 129 -70.57 38.37 32.36
C SER A 129 -71.73 37.95 33.27
N GLU A 130 -71.80 36.69 33.70
CA GLU A 130 -72.77 36.22 34.71
C GLU A 130 -72.59 36.90 36.08
N GLU A 131 -71.34 37.09 36.54
CA GLU A 131 -71.07 37.84 37.77
C GLU A 131 -71.53 39.29 37.69
N ILE A 132 -71.29 39.96 36.56
CA ILE A 132 -71.73 41.34 36.33
C ILE A 132 -73.26 41.43 36.34
N VAL A 133 -73.95 40.53 35.64
CA VAL A 133 -75.42 40.47 35.59
C VAL A 133 -76.00 40.24 36.99
N ASN A 134 -75.46 39.28 37.75
CA ASN A 134 -75.89 39.02 39.12
C ASN A 134 -75.67 40.21 40.07
N LYS A 135 -74.65 41.03 39.83
CA LYS A 135 -74.35 42.22 40.63
C LYS A 135 -75.25 43.41 40.28
N LEU A 136 -75.70 43.52 39.03
CA LEU A 136 -76.64 44.55 38.57
C LEU A 136 -78.10 44.25 38.94
N ILE A 137 -78.51 42.98 39.00
CA ILE A 137 -79.89 42.57 39.36
C ILE A 137 -80.11 42.56 40.90
N LYS A 138 -79.03 42.58 41.70
CA LYS A 138 -79.10 42.66 43.17
C LYS A 138 -79.29 44.06 43.75
N VAL A 139 -79.80 45.00 42.95
CA VAL A 139 -80.33 46.30 43.41
C VAL A 139 -81.84 46.28 43.27
#